data_AF-U2P4U0-F1
#
_entry.id   AF-U2P4U0-F1
#
_cell.length_a   1.000
_cell.length_b   1.000
_cell.length_c   1.000
_cell.angle_alpha   90.00
_cell.angle_beta   90.00
_cell.angle_gamma   90.00
#
_symmetry.space_group_name_H-M   'P 1'
#
loop_
_entity.id
_entity.type
_entity.pdbx_description
1 polymer ?
#
loop_
_entity_poly.entity_id
_entity_poly.type
_entity_poly.pdbx_seq_one_letter_code
_entity_poly.pdbx_strand_id
1 'polypeptide(L)'
;MEDGQNATAGCEPIALTQIMYYHKWPKQTKAEIPAYTTETKKYNIAAVPAGVVYEWSKMKDEYSVQGTLNTMKACGTLLANVGQAMKADYMTTEGVPPAPTSSIW
;
A
#
# COMPACT_ATOMS: atom_id res chain seq x y z
N MET A 1 -17.10 -2.34 17.25
CA MET A 1 -15.65 -2.57 17.24
C MET A 1 -15.42 -3.30 15.94
N GLU A 2 -15.13 -2.58 14.86
CA GLU A 2 -14.93 -3.21 13.55
C GLU A 2 -13.62 -3.99 13.61
N ASP A 3 -13.73 -5.31 13.51
CA ASP A 3 -12.62 -6.24 13.38
C ASP A 3 -11.65 -5.73 12.33
N GLY A 4 -10.35 -5.77 12.63
CA GLY A 4 -9.26 -5.19 11.84
C GLY A 4 -9.12 -5.76 10.43
N GLN A 5 -10.04 -5.40 9.55
CA GLN A 5 -9.95 -5.63 8.11
C GLN A 5 -9.08 -4.53 7.50
N ASN A 6 -8.05 -4.94 6.76
CA ASN A 6 -7.22 -4.01 6.00
C ASN A 6 -8.09 -3.32 4.94
N ALA A 7 -8.06 -2.00 4.91
CA ALA A 7 -8.73 -1.23 3.87
C ALA A 7 -8.03 -1.43 2.52
N THR A 8 -8.80 -1.56 1.45
CA THR A 8 -8.24 -1.70 0.10
C THR A 8 -7.69 -0.35 -0.36
N ALA A 9 -6.46 -0.34 -0.87
CA ALA A 9 -5.85 0.89 -1.39
C ALA A 9 -6.49 1.38 -2.70
N GLY A 10 -7.16 0.51 -3.46
CA GLY A 10 -7.71 0.78 -4.80
C GLY A 10 -6.85 0.18 -5.92
N CYS A 11 -7.36 0.11 -7.15
CA CYS A 11 -6.63 -0.48 -8.28
C CYS A 11 -5.46 0.41 -8.74
N GLU A 12 -5.60 1.73 -8.61
CA GLU A 12 -4.61 2.70 -9.05
C GLU A 12 -3.33 2.65 -8.19
N PRO A 13 -3.41 2.60 -6.84
CA PRO A 13 -2.22 2.43 -6.02
C PRO A 13 -1.55 1.06 -6.18
N ILE A 14 -2.32 0.01 -6.43
CA ILE A 14 -1.79 -1.34 -6.70
C ILE A 14 -0.99 -1.34 -8.00
N ALA A 15 -1.55 -0.80 -9.08
CA ALA A 15 -0.87 -0.72 -10.37
C ALA A 15 0.44 0.09 -10.28
N LEU A 16 0.41 1.24 -9.61
CA LEU A 16 1.61 2.06 -9.43
C LEU A 16 2.67 1.35 -8.56
N THR A 17 2.24 0.63 -7.53
CA THR A 17 3.13 -0.20 -6.69
C THR A 17 3.87 -1.24 -7.51
N GLN A 18 3.18 -1.93 -8.43
CA GLN A 18 3.79 -2.91 -9.33
C GLN A 18 4.81 -2.26 -10.28
N ILE A 19 4.49 -1.09 -10.85
CA ILE A 19 5.42 -0.34 -11.71
C ILE A 19 6.68 0.06 -10.94
N MET A 20 6.52 0.59 -9.72
CA MET A 20 7.64 0.98 -8.86
C MET A 20 8.51 -0.20 -8.46
N TYR A 21 7.89 -1.35 -8.14
CA TYR A 21 8.59 -2.59 -7.82
C TYR A 21 9.36 -3.14 -9.03
N TYR A 22 8.77 -3.14 -10.22
CA TYR A 22 9.43 -3.56 -11.46
C TYR A 22 10.71 -2.75 -11.72
N HIS A 23 10.64 -1.43 -11.55
CA HIS A 23 11.79 -0.54 -11.71
C HIS A 23 12.70 -0.44 -10.48
N LYS A 24 12.29 -0.99 -9.34
CA LYS A 24 12.96 -0.88 -8.03
C LYS A 24 13.34 0.57 -7.71
N TRP A 25 12.41 1.48 -7.96
CA TRP A 25 12.65 2.92 -7.86
C TRP A 25 11.43 3.65 -7.29
N PRO A 26 11.63 4.69 -6.46
CA PRO A 26 12.91 5.21 -5.95
C PRO A 26 13.49 4.36 -4.80
N LYS A 27 14.76 4.51 -4.42
CA LYS A 27 15.30 3.77 -3.26
C LYS A 27 14.63 4.14 -1.93
N GLN A 28 14.18 5.39 -1.83
CA GLN A 28 13.52 5.96 -0.65
C GLN A 28 12.56 7.08 -1.05
N THR A 29 11.64 7.46 -0.16
CA THR A 29 10.79 8.65 -0.38
C THR A 29 11.67 9.89 -0.59
N LYS A 30 11.45 10.59 -1.71
CA LYS A 30 12.26 11.76 -2.10
C LYS A 30 11.86 13.04 -1.38
N ALA A 31 10.60 13.13 -0.99
CA ALA A 31 10.01 14.24 -0.26
C ALA A 31 9.01 13.66 0.76
N GLU A 32 8.57 14.50 1.68
CA GLU A 32 7.46 14.16 2.56
C GLU A 32 6.19 13.89 1.74
N ILE A 33 5.47 12.83 2.10
CA ILE A 33 4.11 12.60 1.62
C ILE A 33 3.18 13.21 2.67
N PRO A 34 2.42 14.27 2.32
CA PRO A 34 1.66 15.03 3.30
C PRO A 34 0.55 14.20 3.96
N ALA A 35 0.16 14.61 5.15
CA ALA A 35 -1.04 14.11 5.81
C ALA A 35 -2.30 14.52 5.02
N TYR A 36 -3.35 13.71 5.11
CA TYR A 36 -4.66 14.08 4.58
C TYR A 36 -5.79 13.41 5.38
N THR A 37 -7.01 13.86 5.12
CA THR A 37 -8.23 13.23 5.66
C THR A 37 -8.98 12.59 4.52
N THR A 38 -9.34 11.31 4.65
CA THR A 38 -10.09 10.60 3.62
C THR A 38 -11.49 11.19 3.44
N GLU A 39 -12.08 11.04 2.25
CA GLU A 39 -13.33 11.73 1.94
C GLU A 39 -14.54 11.00 2.52
N THR A 40 -14.61 9.67 2.41
CA THR A 40 -15.79 8.90 2.81
C THR A 40 -15.83 8.66 4.31
N LYS A 41 -14.79 8.03 4.86
CA LYS A 41 -14.74 7.63 6.28
C LYS A 41 -14.13 8.68 7.22
N LYS A 42 -13.60 9.78 6.66
CA LYS A 42 -12.95 10.87 7.40
C LYS A 42 -11.79 10.41 8.29
N TYR A 43 -11.06 9.37 7.86
CA TYR A 43 -9.87 8.91 8.57
C TYR A 43 -8.74 9.92 8.41
N ASN A 44 -8.04 10.20 9.51
CA ASN A 44 -6.83 11.02 9.48
C ASN A 44 -5.63 10.12 9.16
N ILE A 45 -5.02 10.38 8.01
CA ILE A 45 -3.80 9.70 7.56
C ILE A 45 -2.61 10.63 7.84
N ALA A 46 -1.71 10.19 8.72
CA ALA A 46 -0.53 10.94 9.12
C ALA A 46 0.49 11.06 7.98
N ALA A 47 1.30 12.13 7.99
CA ALA A 47 2.34 12.35 6.98
C ALA A 47 3.42 11.26 7.03
N VAL A 48 3.98 10.93 5.88
CA VAL A 48 5.15 10.04 5.76
C VAL A 48 6.38 10.89 5.48
N PRO A 49 7.43 10.82 6.31
CA PRO A 49 8.62 11.65 6.12
C PRO A 49 9.39 11.30 4.84
N ALA A 50 10.24 12.23 4.39
CA ALA A 50 11.25 11.95 3.39
C ALA A 50 12.29 10.94 3.92
N GLY A 51 12.89 10.16 3.03
CA GLY A 51 13.93 9.19 3.38
C GLY A 51 13.46 7.81 3.85
N VAL A 52 12.15 7.50 3.79
CA VAL A 52 11.64 6.14 4.05
C VAL A 52 12.16 5.20 2.98
N VAL A 53 12.96 4.21 3.38
CA VAL A 53 13.66 3.28 2.49
C VAL A 53 12.73 2.14 2.06
N TYR A 54 12.70 1.85 0.75
CA TYR A 54 12.00 0.70 0.21
C TYR A 54 12.93 -0.50 0.11
N GLU A 55 12.62 -1.55 0.88
CA GLU A 55 13.42 -2.79 0.93
C GLU A 55 13.09 -3.71 -0.25
N TRP A 56 13.43 -3.29 -1.46
CA TRP A 56 13.14 -4.00 -2.71
C TRP A 56 13.55 -5.48 -2.69
N SER A 57 14.66 -5.83 -2.03
CA SER A 57 15.15 -7.21 -1.90
C SER A 57 14.26 -8.09 -1.03
N LYS A 58 13.43 -7.49 -0.17
CA LYS A 58 12.47 -8.20 0.69
C LYS A 58 11.10 -8.31 0.05
N MET A 59 10.86 -7.66 -1.08
CA MET A 59 9.62 -7.81 -1.83
C MET A 59 9.72 -9.02 -2.78
N LYS A 60 8.60 -9.67 -3.06
CA LYS A 60 8.48 -10.81 -3.96
C LYS A 60 7.46 -10.53 -5.05
N ASP A 61 7.61 -11.26 -6.16
CA ASP A 61 6.66 -11.22 -7.28
C ASP A 61 5.31 -11.83 -6.87
N GLU A 62 5.34 -12.89 -6.07
CA GLU A 62 4.18 -13.60 -5.56
C GLU A 62 4.23 -13.74 -4.04
N TYR A 63 3.08 -13.53 -3.41
CA TYR A 63 2.87 -13.75 -1.99
C TYR A 63 1.90 -14.92 -1.82
N SER A 64 2.29 -15.90 -1.02
CA SER A 64 1.39 -16.94 -0.54
C SER A 64 0.95 -16.63 0.89
N VAL A 65 -0.13 -17.27 1.35
CA VAL A 65 -0.64 -17.14 2.72
C VAL A 65 0.43 -17.51 3.78
N GLN A 66 1.47 -18.24 3.38
CA GLN A 66 2.61 -18.65 4.22
C GLN A 66 3.82 -17.70 4.12
N GLY A 67 3.67 -16.50 3.56
CA GLY A 67 4.73 -15.52 3.44
C GLY A 67 5.35 -15.13 4.79
N THR A 68 6.63 -14.74 4.79
CA THR A 68 7.24 -14.20 6.02
C THR A 68 6.73 -12.79 6.29
N LEU A 69 6.46 -12.48 7.56
CA LEU A 69 5.95 -11.17 8.00
C LEU A 69 6.79 -9.99 7.44
N ASN A 70 8.10 -10.18 7.32
CA ASN A 70 9.02 -9.18 6.79
C ASN A 70 8.78 -8.87 5.31
N THR A 71 8.46 -9.89 4.50
CA THR A 71 8.16 -9.71 3.08
C THR A 71 6.85 -8.95 2.91
N MET A 72 5.81 -9.38 3.64
CA MET A 72 4.48 -8.74 3.59
C MET A 72 4.52 -7.29 4.07
N LYS A 73 5.28 -7.00 5.14
CA LYS A 73 5.49 -5.63 5.62
C LYS A 73 6.17 -4.75 4.59
N ALA A 74 7.22 -5.23 3.92
CA ALA A 74 7.92 -4.44 2.91
C ALA A 74 6.98 -3.98 1.79
N CYS A 75 6.18 -4.90 1.23
CA CYS A 75 5.17 -4.57 0.22
C CYS A 75 4.06 -3.69 0.76
N GLY A 76 3.53 -3.99 1.95
CA GLY A 76 2.48 -3.20 2.60
C GLY A 76 2.91 -1.76 2.85
N THR A 77 4.16 -1.52 3.26
CA THR A 77 4.72 -0.17 3.43
C THR A 77 4.78 0.58 2.09
N LEU A 78 5.22 -0.08 1.01
CA LEU A 78 5.23 0.55 -0.31
C LEU A 78 3.82 0.90 -0.76
N LEU A 79 2.88 -0.06 -0.68
CA LEU A 79 1.49 0.14 -1.10
C LEU A 79 0.80 1.24 -0.29
N ALA A 80 1.02 1.30 1.03
CA ALA A 80 0.47 2.34 1.89
C ALA A 80 1.01 3.73 1.52
N ASN A 81 2.32 3.85 1.27
CA ASN A 81 2.93 5.11 0.87
C ASN A 81 2.42 5.56 -0.51
N VAL A 82 2.27 4.63 -1.45
CA VAL A 82 1.73 4.92 -2.79
C VAL A 82 0.27 5.36 -2.69
N GLY A 83 -0.56 4.63 -1.93
CA GLY A 83 -1.96 5.00 -1.69
C GLY A 83 -2.08 6.38 -1.04
N GLN A 84 -1.23 6.70 -0.06
CA GLN A 84 -1.20 8.02 0.56
C GLN A 84 -0.75 9.12 -0.41
N ALA A 85 0.26 8.87 -1.24
CA ALA A 85 0.71 9.83 -2.26
C ALA A 85 -0.40 10.13 -3.28
N MET A 86 -1.29 9.16 -3.52
CA MET A 86 -2.46 9.30 -4.38
C MET A 86 -3.72 9.78 -3.65
N LYS A 87 -3.63 10.03 -2.33
CA LYS A 87 -4.77 10.40 -1.47
C LYS A 87 -5.93 9.40 -1.55
N ALA A 88 -5.63 8.10 -1.55
CA ALA A 88 -6.61 7.02 -1.64
C ALA A 88 -7.73 7.17 -0.58
N ASP A 89 -8.98 6.97 -0.97
CA ASP A 89 -10.11 6.95 -0.03
C ASP A 89 -10.28 5.52 0.51
N TYR A 90 -9.54 5.20 1.58
CA TYR A 90 -9.53 3.88 2.18
C TYR A 90 -10.91 3.48 2.70
N MET A 91 -11.46 2.41 2.14
CA MET A 91 -12.73 1.81 2.54
C MET A 91 -12.51 0.37 3.02
N THR A 92 -13.31 -0.07 4.00
CA THR A 92 -13.44 -1.49 4.33
C THR A 92 -14.07 -2.22 3.15
N THR A 93 -13.65 -3.47 2.91
CA THR A 93 -13.95 -4.30 1.73
C THR A 93 -15.44 -4.61 1.46
N GLU A 94 -16.39 -3.99 2.15
CA GLU A 94 -17.84 -4.27 1.99
C GLU A 94 -18.43 -3.80 0.64
N GLY A 95 -17.65 -3.18 -0.25
CA GLY A 95 -18.15 -2.67 -1.54
C GLY A 95 -17.21 -2.79 -2.74
N VAL A 96 -16.04 -3.42 -2.59
CA VAL A 96 -15.10 -3.60 -3.70
C VAL A 96 -15.18 -5.06 -4.17
N PRO A 97 -15.42 -5.35 -5.46
CA PRO A 97 -15.39 -6.73 -5.95
C PRO A 97 -14.05 -7.38 -5.57
N PRO A 98 -14.04 -8.65 -5.16
CA PRO A 98 -12.81 -9.32 -4.75
C PRO A 98 -11.76 -9.20 -5.88
N ALA A 99 -10.56 -8.74 -5.51
CA ALA A 99 -9.42 -8.74 -6.42
C ALA A 99 -9.23 -10.16 -7.02
N PRO A 100 -8.87 -10.28 -8.32
CA PRO A 100 -8.72 -11.57 -8.97
C PRO A 100 -7.72 -12.45 -8.20
N THR A 101 -8.19 -13.62 -7.78
CA THR A 101 -7.60 -14.51 -6.78
C THR A 101 -6.36 -15.30 -7.23
N SER A 102 -5.52 -14.75 -8.11
CA SER A 102 -4.31 -15.45 -8.61
C SER A 102 -2.98 -14.76 -8.35
N SER A 103 -2.98 -13.66 -7.59
CA SER A 103 -1.79 -13.07 -6.95
C SER A 103 -2.34 -12.12 -5.88
N ILE A 104 -1.58 -11.79 -4.83
CA ILE A 104 -2.02 -10.83 -3.79
C ILE A 104 -1.97 -9.37 -4.35
N TRP A 105 -2.62 -9.16 -5.50
CA TRP A 105 -2.84 -7.88 -6.15
C TRP A 105 -4.31 -7.74 -6.51
#